data_AF-A0A7J7GXE1-F1
#
_entry.id   AF-A0A7J7GXE1-F1
#
_cell.length_a   1.000
_cell.length_b   1.000
_cell.length_c   1.000
_cell.angle_alpha   90.00
_cell.angle_beta   90.00
_cell.angle_gamma   90.00
#
_symmetry.space_group_name_H-M   'P 1'
#
loop_
_entity.id
_entity.type
_entity.pdbx_description
1 polymer ?
#
loop_
_entity_poly.entity_id
_entity_poly.type
_entity_poly.pdbx_seq_one_letter_code
_entity_poly.pdbx_strand_id
1 'polypeptide(L)'
;MRAKQMLATMSHEIRSPLSGVVSMAEILSTTNLDKEQRQLLSVMLSSGDLVLQLINDILDLSKVESGLKFHPSLIFTCSYP
;
A
#
# COMPACT_ATOMS: atom_id res chain seq x y z
N MET A 1 15.80 -6.87 11.98
CA MET A 1 14.63 -7.75 11.75
C MET A 1 13.34 -7.21 12.39
N ARG A 2 13.35 -6.69 13.64
CA ARG A 2 12.13 -6.19 14.32
C ARG A 2 11.47 -4.95 13.69
N ALA A 3 12.24 -3.96 13.24
CA ALA A 3 11.70 -2.72 12.66
C ALA A 3 10.85 -2.95 11.39
N LYS A 4 11.17 -3.96 10.58
CA LYS A 4 10.41 -4.28 9.35
C LYS A 4 9.06 -4.91 9.62
N GLN A 5 8.98 -5.82 10.60
CA GLN A 5 7.70 -6.38 11.02
C GLN A 5 6.80 -5.29 11.62
N MET A 6 7.37 -4.37 12.40
CA MET A 6 6.61 -3.22 12.90
C MET A 6 6.09 -2.33 11.77
N LEU A 7 6.92 -2.01 10.78
CA LEU A 7 6.51 -1.18 9.63
C LEU A 7 5.43 -1.86 8.77
N ALA A 8 5.56 -3.17 8.55
CA ALA A 8 4.55 -3.97 7.86
C ALA A 8 3.21 -3.98 8.62
N THR A 9 3.23 -4.25 9.93
CA THR A 9 2.02 -4.23 10.78
C THR A 9 1.37 -2.85 10.79
N MET A 10 2.14 -1.78 11.04
CA MET A 10 1.62 -0.41 11.02
C MET A 10 1.05 -0.04 9.65
N SER A 11 1.67 -0.49 8.55
CA SER A 11 1.16 -0.23 7.20
C SER A 11 -0.17 -0.94 6.93
N HIS A 12 -0.36 -2.17 7.45
CA HIS A 12 -1.65 -2.86 7.39
C HIS A 12 -2.73 -2.12 8.21
N GLU A 13 -2.38 -1.64 9.39
CA GLU A 13 -3.27 -0.88 10.27
C GLU A 13 -3.65 0.50 9.71
N ILE A 14 -2.77 1.14 8.92
CA ILE A 14 -3.05 2.40 8.24
C ILE A 14 -3.85 2.18 6.95
N ARG A 15 -3.55 1.11 6.20
CA ARG A 15 -4.25 0.80 4.93
C ARG A 15 -5.74 0.57 5.17
N SER A 16 -6.11 -0.15 6.21
CA SER A 16 -7.51 -0.49 6.51
C SER A 16 -8.44 0.74 6.65
N PRO A 17 -8.16 1.72 7.54
CA PRO A 17 -8.98 2.92 7.65
C PRO A 17 -8.89 3.81 6.40
N LEU A 18 -7.74 3.89 5.73
CA LEU A 18 -7.58 4.69 4.51
C LEU A 18 -8.41 4.13 3.35
N SER A 19 -8.39 2.82 3.12
CA SER A 19 -9.25 2.16 2.14
C SER A 19 -10.73 2.35 2.46
N GLY A 20 -11.10 2.40 3.74
CA GLY A 20 -12.45 2.77 4.17
C GLY A 20 -12.85 4.19 3.76
N VAL A 21 -11.96 5.17 3.97
CA VAL A 21 -12.19 6.58 3.56
C VAL A 21 -12.30 6.71 2.03
N VAL A 22 -11.41 6.05 1.28
CA VAL A 22 -11.45 6.06 -0.19
C VAL A 22 -12.74 5.43 -0.70
N SER A 23 -13.15 4.29 -0.14
CA SER A 23 -14.41 3.65 -0.52
C SER A 23 -15.63 4.53 -0.22
N MET A 24 -15.65 5.23 0.92
CA MET A 24 -16.71 6.20 1.21
C MET A 24 -16.70 7.37 0.22
N ALA A 25 -15.52 7.86 -0.17
CA ALA A 25 -15.38 8.89 -1.19
C ALA A 25 -15.86 8.39 -2.58
N GLU A 26 -15.59 7.14 -2.94
CA GLU A 26 -16.11 6.51 -4.16
C GLU A 26 -17.63 6.42 -4.14
N ILE A 27 -18.23 6.02 -3.02
CA ILE A 27 -19.69 5.98 -2.86
C ILE A 27 -20.27 7.39 -2.99
N LEU A 28 -19.67 8.39 -2.32
CA LEU A 28 -20.07 9.79 -2.44
C LEU A 28 -20.02 10.27 -3.89
N SER A 29 -19.08 9.78 -4.70
CA SER A 29 -18.95 10.15 -6.12
C SER A 29 -20.17 9.77 -6.98
N THR A 30 -20.95 8.79 -6.51
CA THR A 30 -22.19 8.32 -7.16
C THR A 30 -23.43 9.12 -6.76
N THR A 31 -23.30 10.06 -5.82
CA THR A 31 -24.39 10.93 -5.35
C THR A 31 -24.48 12.23 -6.16
N ASN A 32 -25.57 12.98 -5.99
CA ASN A 32 -25.70 14.30 -6.60
C ASN A 32 -24.82 15.31 -5.86
N LEU A 33 -23.71 15.68 -6.50
CA LEU A 33 -22.74 16.65 -5.99
C LEU A 33 -22.77 17.90 -6.87
N ASP A 34 -22.64 19.07 -6.23
CA ASP A 34 -22.37 20.31 -6.94
C ASP A 34 -20.90 20.35 -7.45
N LYS A 35 -20.58 21.42 -8.18
CA LYS A 35 -19.26 21.57 -8.82
C LYS A 35 -18.13 21.65 -7.80
N GLU A 36 -18.32 22.36 -6.69
CA GLU A 36 -17.29 22.55 -5.66
C GLU A 36 -17.09 21.24 -4.90
N GLN A 37 -18.17 20.56 -4.53
CA GLN A 37 -18.15 19.24 -3.91
C GLN A 37 -17.44 18.20 -4.78
N ARG A 38 -17.68 18.20 -6.10
CA ARG A 38 -16.99 17.30 -7.03
C ARG A 38 -15.49 17.58 -7.12
N GLN A 39 -15.07 18.85 -7.05
CA GLN A 39 -13.65 19.21 -7.01
C GLN A 39 -12.99 18.76 -5.70
N LEU A 40 -13.63 19.00 -4.56
CA LEU A 40 -13.16 18.54 -3.25
C LEU A 40 -13.02 17.00 -3.23
N LEU A 41 -14.03 16.30 -3.74
CA LEU A 41 -14.01 14.84 -3.80
C LEU A 41 -12.89 14.30 -4.69
N SER A 42 -12.62 14.96 -5.83
CA SER A 42 -11.49 14.61 -6.70
C SER A 42 -10.15 14.76 -5.98
N VAL A 43 -9.99 15.79 -5.14
CA VAL A 43 -8.78 15.98 -4.33
C VAL A 43 -8.69 14.90 -3.24
N MET A 44 -9.80 14.55 -2.60
CA MET A 44 -9.83 13.48 -1.59
C MET A 44 -9.40 12.13 -2.17
N LEU A 45 -9.96 11.74 -3.32
CA LEU A 45 -9.64 10.47 -3.98
C LEU A 45 -8.17 10.42 -4.41
N SER A 46 -7.69 11.45 -5.12
CA SER A 46 -6.28 11.52 -5.54
C SER A 46 -5.29 11.55 -4.37
N SER A 47 -5.65 12.18 -3.26
CA SER A 47 -4.84 12.17 -2.04
C SER A 47 -4.81 10.78 -1.39
N GLY A 48 -5.95 10.07 -1.37
CA GLY A 48 -6.03 8.71 -0.84
C GLY A 48 -5.14 7.75 -1.62
N ASP A 49 -5.18 7.82 -2.95
CA ASP A 49 -4.32 7.02 -3.83
C ASP A 49 -2.83 7.31 -3.61
N LEU A 50 -2.47 8.60 -3.49
CA LEU A 50 -1.09 9.01 -3.23
C LEU A 50 -0.58 8.46 -1.89
N VAL A 51 -1.39 8.51 -0.83
CA VAL A 51 -0.99 7.97 0.48
C VAL A 51 -0.81 6.45 0.41
N LEU A 52 -1.69 5.72 -0.30
CA LEU A 52 -1.53 4.28 -0.50
C LEU A 52 -0.24 3.94 -1.25
N GLN A 53 0.11 4.73 -2.28
CA GLN A 53 1.38 4.59 -3.00
C GLN A 53 2.58 4.81 -2.08
N LEU A 54 2.60 5.91 -1.31
CA LEU A 54 3.69 6.21 -0.37
C LEU A 54 3.89 5.10 0.69
N ILE A 55 2.79 4.52 1.19
CA ILE A 55 2.86 3.39 2.12
C ILE A 55 3.52 2.18 1.43
N ASN A 56 3.14 1.88 0.18
CA ASN A 56 3.74 0.78 -0.58
C ASN A 56 5.23 1.02 -0.86
N ASP A 57 5.61 2.23 -1.23
CA ASP A 57 7.01 2.58 -1.52
C ASP A 57 7.90 2.44 -0.28
N ILE A 58 7.42 2.88 0.89
CA ILE A 58 8.11 2.72 2.17
C ILE A 58 8.30 1.24 2.51
N LEU A 59 7.29 0.40 2.25
CA LEU A 59 7.38 -1.04 2.44
C LEU A 59 8.39 -1.69 1.49
N ASP A 60 8.39 -1.30 0.22
CA ASP A 60 9.28 -1.88 -0.78
C ASP A 60 10.74 -1.46 -0.59
N LEU A 61 11.00 -0.21 -0.21
CA LEU A 61 12.32 0.23 0.24
C LEU A 61 12.80 -0.65 1.41
N SER A 62 11.92 -0.90 2.39
CA SER A 62 12.24 -1.79 3.49
C SER A 62 12.54 -3.22 3.00
N LYS A 63 11.89 -3.75 1.95
CA LYS A 63 12.20 -5.09 1.42
C LYS A 63 13.56 -5.15 0.73
N VAL A 64 13.92 -4.14 -0.06
CA VAL A 64 15.20 -4.09 -0.81
C VAL A 64 16.39 -4.09 0.16
N GLU A 65 16.31 -3.36 1.26
CA GLU A 65 17.34 -3.35 2.30
C GLU A 65 17.45 -4.68 3.07
N SER A 66 16.54 -5.66 2.86
CA SER A 66 16.60 -6.98 3.53
C SER A 66 17.48 -7.99 2.81
N GLY A 67 17.97 -7.68 1.62
CA GLY A 67 18.91 -8.55 0.91
C GLY A 67 18.32 -9.88 0.43
N LEU A 68 17.01 -10.00 0.20
CA LEU A 68 16.46 -11.12 -0.58
C LEU A 68 16.73 -10.90 -2.07
N LYS A 69 18.02 -10.96 -2.44
CA LYS A 69 18.42 -11.34 -3.78
C LYS A 69 18.08 -12.82 -3.91
N PHE A 70 17.04 -13.14 -4.67
CA PHE A 70 16.84 -14.49 -5.19
C PHE A 70 18.10 -14.85 -5.99
N HIS A 71 18.97 -15.68 -5.41
CA HIS A 71 20.08 -16.29 -6.13
C HIS A 71 19.53 -17.59 -6.76
N PRO A 72 19.42 -17.71 -8.09
CA PRO A 72 18.79 -18.86 -8.75
C PRO A 72 19.54 -20.19 -8.55
N SER A 73 20.71 -20.19 -7.92
CA SER A 73 21.61 -21.34 -7.86
C SER A 73 21.38 -22.31 -6.70
N LEU A 74 20.45 -22.04 -5.78
CA LEU A 74 20.27 -22.87 -4.57
C LEU A 74 19.12 -23.89 -4.64
N ILE A 75 18.45 -24.03 -5.79
CA ILE A 75 17.39 -25.04 -5.97
C ILE A 75 17.97 -26.41 -6.37
N PHE A 76 19.24 -26.51 -6.77
CA PHE A 76 19.77 -27.72 -7.43
C PHE A 76 20.57 -28.71 -6.56
N THR A 77 20.53 -28.65 -5.22
CA THR A 77 21.33 -29.59 -4.39
C THR A 77 20.54 -30.43 -3.39
N CYS A 78 19.20 -30.41 -3.39
CA CYS A 78 18.38 -31.39 -2.66
C CYS A 78 17.75 -32.40 -3.62
N SER A 79 18.59 -33.08 -4.39
CA SER A 79 18.31 -34.40 -4.94
C SER A 79 19.63 -35.13 -5.02
N TYR A 80 19.68 -36.31 -4.41
CA TYR A 80 20.78 -37.27 -4.30
C TYR A 80 21.65 -37.20 -3.03
N PRO A 81 21.99 -38.36 -2.43
CA PRO A 81 21.95 -39.71 -2.99
C PRO A 81 20.57 -40.41 -3.00
#